data_AF-A0A5J5DL87-F1
#
_entry.id   AF-A0A5J5DL87-F1
#
_cell.length_a   1.000
_cell.length_b   1.000
_cell.length_c   1.000
_cell.angle_alpha   90.00
_cell.angle_beta   90.00
_cell.angle_gamma   90.00
#
_symmetry.space_group_name_H-M   'P 1'
#
loop_
_entity.id
_entity.type
_entity.pdbx_description
1 polymer ?
#
loop_
_entity_poly.entity_id
_entity_poly.type
_entity_poly.pdbx_seq_one_letter_code
_entity_poly.pdbx_strand_id
1 'polypeptide(L)'
;DPDERKPLIPHPNPVSKPPNGTDWITTSVPSARTDEQALLTSILTKTAQNIIDVSAADSVMMEQHEYMDKARQYSTKLAVLSNSLPQKKALALPSLTSQPHQVLASDLVPYSDVQQVSKIAAYAYSAISQIKVDAKEELVVQFAIP
;
A
#
# COMPACT_ATOMS: atom_id res chain seq x y z
N ASP A 1 7.25 12.70 -22.28
CA ASP A 1 7.65 11.96 -21.07
C ASP A 1 7.12 10.53 -21.21
N PRO A 2 7.96 9.53 -21.54
CA PRO A 2 7.50 8.19 -21.91
C PRO A 2 8.02 7.05 -21.01
N ASP A 3 8.32 7.27 -19.73
CA ASP A 3 9.00 6.27 -18.87
C ASP A 3 8.06 5.40 -17.99
N GLU A 4 6.79 5.25 -18.38
CA GLU A 4 5.75 4.68 -17.50
C GLU A 4 5.44 3.18 -17.72
N ARG A 5 6.40 2.37 -18.20
CA ARG A 5 6.19 0.92 -18.39
C ARG A 5 7.39 0.05 -18.03
N LYS A 6 7.82 0.11 -16.76
CA LYS A 6 8.68 -0.95 -16.18
C LYS A 6 7.84 -1.88 -15.30
N PRO A 7 7.69 -3.17 -15.65
CA PRO A 7 6.96 -4.15 -14.84
C PRO A 7 7.66 -4.39 -13.49
N LEU A 8 6.89 -4.42 -12.40
CA LEU A 8 7.37 -4.51 -11.01
C LEU A 8 7.68 -5.94 -10.53
N ILE A 9 7.66 -6.94 -11.40
CA ILE A 9 7.85 -8.35 -11.02
C ILE A 9 8.88 -9.01 -11.96
N PRO A 10 10.04 -9.46 -11.47
CA PRO A 10 10.96 -10.28 -12.26
C PRO A 10 10.34 -11.67 -12.50
N HIS A 11 10.30 -12.11 -13.76
CA HIS A 11 9.83 -13.45 -14.11
C HIS A 11 10.72 -14.55 -13.49
N PRO A 12 10.15 -15.63 -12.93
CA PRO A 12 10.93 -16.75 -12.42
C PRO A 12 11.16 -17.73 -13.56
N ASN A 13 12.34 -17.70 -14.18
CA ASN A 13 13.02 -18.87 -14.78
C ASN A 13 14.13 -18.40 -15.75
N PRO A 14 15.42 -18.62 -15.45
CA PRO A 14 16.43 -18.66 -16.48
C PRO A 14 16.38 -20.05 -17.15
N VAL A 15 16.02 -20.09 -18.43
CA VAL A 15 16.10 -21.31 -19.25
C VAL A 15 17.55 -21.80 -19.24
N SER A 16 17.74 -23.00 -18.69
CA SER A 16 18.99 -23.75 -18.72
C SER A 16 19.32 -24.16 -20.15
N LYS A 17 20.54 -23.85 -20.62
CA LYS A 17 21.16 -24.57 -21.74
C LYS A 17 22.68 -24.54 -21.61
N PRO A 18 23.36 -25.69 -21.46
CA PRO A 18 24.81 -25.75 -21.53
C PRO A 18 25.24 -25.94 -23.00
N PRO A 19 26.46 -25.51 -23.36
CA PRO A 19 27.25 -26.29 -24.28
C PRO A 19 28.60 -26.64 -23.66
N ASN A 20 28.73 -27.93 -23.40
CA ASN A 20 29.88 -28.76 -23.77
C ASN A 20 31.29 -28.30 -23.36
N GLY A 21 31.88 -29.10 -22.49
CA GLY A 21 33.21 -29.64 -22.76
C GLY A 21 34.37 -28.92 -22.07
N THR A 22 35.01 -29.72 -21.20
CA THR A 22 36.47 -29.84 -21.07
C THR A 22 37.08 -29.15 -19.84
N ASP A 23 37.62 -30.05 -19.00
CA ASP A 23 38.70 -29.90 -18.03
C ASP A 23 38.43 -29.25 -16.66
N TRP A 24 38.18 -30.15 -15.72
CA TRP A 24 38.71 -30.03 -14.36
C TRP A 24 40.24 -29.90 -14.46
N ILE A 25 40.80 -28.77 -14.00
CA ILE A 25 42.00 -28.65 -13.16
C ILE A 25 42.31 -27.15 -13.00
N THR A 26 42.11 -26.68 -11.77
CA THR A 26 42.85 -25.63 -11.06
C THR A 26 43.32 -24.41 -11.86
N THR A 27 42.56 -23.31 -11.80
CA THR A 27 43.16 -21.97 -11.82
C THR A 27 42.39 -21.08 -10.87
N SER A 28 43.06 -20.64 -9.80
CA SER A 28 42.57 -19.66 -8.84
C SER A 28 42.35 -18.33 -9.56
N VAL A 29 41.15 -18.09 -10.08
CA VAL A 29 40.73 -16.79 -10.60
C VAL A 29 40.12 -15.99 -9.44
N PRO A 30 40.73 -14.87 -9.00
CA PRO A 30 40.22 -14.09 -7.86
C PRO A 30 38.89 -13.38 -8.16
N SER A 31 38.47 -13.32 -9.42
CA SER A 31 37.39 -12.42 -9.88
C SER A 31 35.98 -13.03 -9.84
N ALA A 32 35.83 -14.36 -9.92
CA ALA A 32 34.51 -15.01 -9.91
C ALA A 32 33.93 -15.15 -8.49
N ARG A 33 34.80 -15.29 -7.48
CA ARG A 33 34.40 -15.37 -6.07
C ARG A 33 33.70 -14.11 -5.57
N THR A 34 34.07 -12.95 -6.11
CA THR A 34 33.50 -11.67 -5.68
C THR A 34 32.02 -11.53 -6.06
N ASP A 35 31.62 -12.07 -7.22
CA ASP A 35 30.22 -12.01 -7.68
C ASP A 35 29.33 -13.00 -6.92
N GLU A 36 29.80 -14.24 -6.70
CA GLU A 36 29.10 -15.22 -5.86
C GLU A 36 28.92 -14.71 -4.43
N GLN A 37 29.94 -14.05 -3.88
CA GLN A 37 29.87 -13.47 -2.53
C GLN A 37 28.93 -12.26 -2.46
N ALA A 38 28.83 -11.45 -3.51
CA ALA A 38 27.84 -10.37 -3.60
C ALA A 38 26.41 -10.90 -3.70
N LEU A 39 26.19 -11.98 -4.47
CA LEU A 39 24.91 -12.67 -4.57
C LEU A 39 24.48 -13.24 -3.21
N LEU A 40 25.38 -13.93 -2.51
CA LEU A 40 25.11 -14.45 -1.16
C LEU A 40 24.80 -13.33 -0.16
N THR A 41 25.50 -12.20 -0.25
CA THR A 41 25.23 -11.01 0.57
C THR A 41 23.85 -10.43 0.26
N SER A 42 23.47 -10.33 -1.02
CA SER A 42 22.14 -9.89 -1.44
C SER A 42 21.04 -10.81 -0.90
N ILE A 43 21.25 -12.13 -0.95
CA ILE A 43 20.32 -13.13 -0.40
C ILE A 43 20.14 -12.90 1.11
N LEU A 44 21.24 -12.73 1.86
CA LEU A 44 21.18 -12.48 3.29
C LEU A 44 20.49 -11.15 3.63
N THR A 45 20.83 -10.06 2.94
CA THR A 45 20.20 -8.74 3.14
C THR A 45 18.70 -8.78 2.82
N LYS A 46 18.31 -9.39 1.69
CA LYS A 46 16.91 -9.55 1.31
C LYS A 46 16.16 -10.42 2.30
N THR A 47 16.79 -11.49 2.79
CA THR A 47 16.19 -12.37 3.80
C THR A 47 15.99 -11.61 5.12
N ALA A 48 17.00 -10.86 5.58
CA ALA A 48 16.90 -10.05 6.80
C ALA A 48 15.81 -8.96 6.71
N GLN A 49 15.57 -8.39 5.53
CA GLN A 49 14.50 -7.42 5.30
C GLN A 49 13.09 -8.05 5.25
N ASN A 50 12.97 -9.33 4.87
CA ASN A 50 11.69 -10.01 4.71
C ASN A 50 11.25 -10.79 5.94
N ILE A 51 12.17 -11.14 6.84
CA ILE A 51 11.84 -11.79 8.11
C ILE A 51 11.17 -10.76 9.03
N ILE A 52 10.07 -11.18 9.67
CA ILE A 52 9.35 -10.38 10.65
C ILE A 52 9.98 -10.60 12.02
N ASP A 53 10.48 -9.54 12.63
CA ASP A 53 10.87 -9.56 14.05
C ASP A 53 9.62 -9.51 14.94
N VAL A 54 9.26 -10.65 15.52
CA VAL A 54 8.10 -10.79 16.41
C VAL A 54 8.35 -10.19 17.81
N SER A 55 9.58 -9.79 18.12
CA SER A 55 9.98 -9.20 19.40
C SER A 55 10.06 -7.66 19.40
N ALA A 56 9.92 -7.02 18.25
CA ALA A 56 10.02 -5.56 18.10
C ALA A 56 8.88 -4.74 18.75
N ALA A 57 7.96 -5.39 19.48
CA ALA A 57 6.87 -4.73 20.20
C ALA A 57 7.36 -3.91 21.40
N ASP A 58 8.46 -4.32 22.03
CA ASP A 58 9.17 -3.52 23.01
C ASP A 58 9.92 -2.42 22.25
N SER A 59 9.31 -1.24 22.18
CA SER A 59 9.77 -0.16 21.33
C SER A 59 11.27 0.09 21.53
N VAL A 60 12.04 -0.02 20.45
CA VAL A 60 13.34 0.64 20.34
C VAL A 60 13.05 2.14 20.41
N MET A 61 12.94 2.66 21.64
CA MET A 61 12.77 4.07 21.87
C MET A 61 14.08 4.72 21.47
N MET A 62 13.97 5.53 20.41
CA MET A 62 14.98 6.48 20.05
C MET A 62 15.39 7.27 21.30
N GLU A 63 16.68 7.50 21.49
CA GLU A 63 17.14 8.24 22.66
C GLU A 63 16.58 9.66 22.64
N GLN A 64 16.20 10.19 23.82
CA GLN A 64 15.55 11.48 23.92
C GLN A 64 16.35 12.61 23.25
N HIS A 65 17.68 12.62 23.40
CA HIS A 65 18.51 13.65 22.80
C HIS A 65 18.56 13.52 21.27
N GLU A 66 18.61 12.29 20.73
CA GLU A 66 18.56 12.03 19.29
C GLU A 66 17.23 12.53 18.72
N TYR A 67 16.12 12.30 19.43
CA TYR A 67 14.80 12.75 19.04
C TYR A 67 14.74 14.29 18.97
N MET A 68 15.22 14.96 20.01
CA MET A 68 15.22 16.42 20.09
C MET A 68 16.06 17.05 18.98
N ASP A 69 17.22 16.47 18.66
CA ASP A 69 18.08 16.94 17.57
C ASP A 69 17.44 16.74 16.20
N LYS A 70 16.81 15.58 15.94
CA LYS A 70 16.08 15.35 14.69
C LYS A 70 14.87 16.27 14.56
N ALA A 71 14.12 16.51 15.64
CA ALA A 71 12.98 17.43 15.64
C ALA A 71 13.42 18.86 15.29
N ARG A 72 14.55 19.32 15.86
CA ARG A 72 15.15 20.62 15.51
C ARG A 72 15.59 20.65 14.06
N GLN A 73 16.29 19.61 13.59
CA GLN A 73 16.77 19.52 12.21
C GLN A 73 15.61 19.58 11.20
N TYR A 74 14.53 18.85 11.44
CA TYR A 74 13.35 18.86 10.59
C TYR A 74 12.63 20.21 10.64
N SER A 75 12.51 20.82 11.81
CA SER A 75 11.91 22.15 11.95
C SER A 75 12.68 23.20 11.14
N THR A 76 14.02 23.19 11.20
CA THR A 76 14.86 24.10 10.42
C THR A 76 14.73 23.84 8.92
N LYS A 77 14.80 22.57 8.48
CA LYS A 77 14.63 22.20 7.06
C LYS A 77 13.25 22.61 6.54
N LEU A 78 12.19 22.40 7.33
CA LEU A 78 10.83 22.77 6.98
C LEU A 78 10.66 24.29 6.88
N ALA A 79 11.25 25.07 7.79
CA ALA A 79 11.22 26.53 7.75
C ALA A 79 11.87 27.09 6.47
N VAL A 80 13.02 26.53 6.06
CA VAL A 80 13.69 26.92 4.80
C VAL A 80 12.81 26.59 3.59
N LEU A 81 12.25 25.39 3.55
CA LEU A 81 11.35 24.97 2.45
C LEU A 81 10.07 25.81 2.40
N SER A 82 9.49 26.15 3.56
CA SER A 82 8.27 26.96 3.67
C SER A 82 8.42 28.36 3.06
N ASN A 83 9.63 28.90 2.94
CA ASN A 83 9.87 30.19 2.29
C ASN A 83 9.93 30.10 0.76
N SER A 84 10.19 28.90 0.23
CA SER A 84 10.28 28.63 -1.21
C SER A 84 9.02 28.00 -1.80
N LEU A 85 8.17 27.41 -0.95
CA LEU A 85 6.92 26.78 -1.36
C LEU A 85 5.78 27.80 -1.27
N PRO A 86 4.86 27.87 -2.24
CA PRO A 86 3.66 28.67 -2.11
C PRO A 86 2.88 28.24 -0.86
N GLN A 87 2.65 29.19 0.05
CA GLN A 87 1.87 28.95 1.26
C GLN A 87 0.42 28.60 0.87
N LYS A 88 0.07 27.32 0.96
CA LYS A 88 -1.31 26.85 0.81
C LYS A 88 -2.11 27.31 2.04
N LYS A 89 -2.74 28.47 1.93
CA LYS A 89 -3.86 28.80 2.82
C LYS A 89 -4.96 27.76 2.61
N ALA A 90 -5.69 27.43 3.67
CA ALA A 90 -6.90 26.64 3.53
C ALA A 90 -7.79 27.28 2.46
N LEU A 91 -8.18 26.50 1.46
CA LEU A 91 -9.02 26.99 0.38
C LEU A 91 -10.36 27.42 0.98
N ALA A 92 -10.83 28.61 0.61
CA ALA A 92 -12.17 29.04 0.94
C ALA A 92 -13.19 28.14 0.23
N LEU A 93 -14.38 27.99 0.83
CA LEU A 93 -15.48 27.29 0.18
C LEU A 93 -15.80 27.96 -1.17
N PRO A 94 -16.09 27.18 -2.23
CA PRO A 94 -16.44 27.75 -3.52
C PRO A 94 -17.76 28.51 -3.42
N SER A 95 -17.82 29.69 -4.05
CA SER A 95 -19.09 30.42 -4.19
C SER A 95 -19.97 29.70 -5.21
N LEU A 96 -21.12 29.18 -4.75
CA LEU A 96 -22.05 28.42 -5.59
C LEU A 96 -23.06 29.32 -6.33
N THR A 97 -23.36 30.50 -5.77
CA THR A 97 -24.30 31.47 -6.35
C THR A 97 -24.02 32.88 -5.82
N SER A 98 -24.29 33.90 -6.63
CA SER A 98 -24.29 35.31 -6.23
C SER A 98 -25.64 35.79 -5.69
N GLN A 99 -26.70 34.98 -5.81
CA GLN A 99 -28.07 35.32 -5.40
C GLN A 99 -28.66 34.23 -4.48
N PRO A 100 -28.19 34.13 -3.22
CA PRO A 100 -28.58 33.05 -2.32
C PRO A 100 -30.08 33.03 -2.02
N HIS A 101 -30.71 34.20 -1.86
CA HIS A 101 -32.14 34.29 -1.57
C HIS A 101 -33.01 33.76 -2.72
N GLN A 102 -32.60 33.99 -3.97
CA GLN A 102 -33.33 33.50 -5.14
C GLN A 102 -33.20 31.98 -5.28
N VAL A 103 -31.99 31.43 -5.10
CA VAL A 103 -31.75 29.98 -5.16
C VAL A 103 -32.52 29.26 -4.05
N LEU A 104 -32.57 29.82 -2.84
CA LEU A 104 -33.32 29.20 -1.73
C LEU A 104 -34.85 29.32 -1.88
N ALA A 105 -35.33 30.27 -2.69
CA ALA A 105 -36.75 30.45 -2.98
C ALA A 105 -37.19 29.77 -4.29
N SER A 106 -36.28 29.07 -4.99
CA SER A 106 -36.64 28.33 -6.20
C SER A 106 -37.49 27.11 -5.86
N ASP A 107 -38.09 26.51 -6.89
CA ASP A 107 -38.85 25.29 -6.74
C ASP A 107 -38.03 24.18 -6.05
N LEU A 108 -38.68 23.49 -5.14
CA LEU A 108 -38.08 22.38 -4.41
C LEU A 108 -37.89 21.16 -5.32
N VAL A 109 -37.04 20.22 -4.88
CA VAL A 109 -36.92 18.92 -5.55
C VAL A 109 -38.30 18.22 -5.55
N PRO A 110 -38.79 17.75 -6.72
CA PRO A 110 -40.07 17.06 -6.79
C PRO A 110 -40.14 15.85 -5.86
N TYR A 111 -41.28 15.67 -5.19
CA TYR A 111 -41.46 14.56 -4.25
C TYR A 111 -41.34 13.18 -4.93
N SER A 112 -41.68 13.09 -6.22
CA SER A 112 -41.49 11.88 -7.04
C SER A 112 -40.05 11.38 -7.02
N ASP A 113 -39.09 12.30 -7.09
CA ASP A 113 -37.67 11.98 -7.20
C ASP A 113 -37.16 11.47 -5.85
N VAL A 114 -37.60 12.10 -4.76
CA VAL A 114 -37.30 11.64 -3.39
C VAL A 114 -37.84 10.23 -3.18
N GLN A 115 -39.11 9.97 -3.54
CA GLN A 115 -39.72 8.64 -3.44
C GLN A 115 -38.99 7.58 -4.29
N GLN A 116 -38.61 7.94 -5.52
CA GLN A 116 -37.86 7.05 -6.39
C GLN A 116 -36.50 6.68 -5.79
N VAL A 117 -35.75 7.67 -5.28
CA VAL A 117 -34.44 7.43 -4.64
C VAL A 117 -34.60 6.58 -3.38
N SER A 118 -35.61 6.86 -2.54
CA SER A 118 -35.90 6.03 -1.36
C SER A 118 -36.20 4.57 -1.73
N LYS A 119 -36.98 4.35 -2.79
CA LYS A 119 -37.28 3.01 -3.30
C LYS A 119 -36.01 2.30 -3.78
N ILE A 120 -35.16 2.98 -4.56
CA ILE A 120 -33.89 2.44 -5.03
C ILE A 120 -32.99 2.05 -3.85
N ALA A 121 -32.87 2.92 -2.84
CA ALA A 121 -32.07 2.65 -1.65
C ALA A 121 -32.59 1.43 -0.87
N ALA A 122 -33.91 1.29 -0.72
CA ALA A 122 -34.52 0.13 -0.07
C ALA A 122 -34.27 -1.19 -0.84
N TYR A 123 -34.30 -1.15 -2.18
CA TYR A 123 -33.93 -2.31 -2.99
C TYR A 123 -32.46 -2.68 -2.85
N ALA A 124 -31.56 -1.69 -2.88
CA ALA A 124 -30.13 -1.93 -2.68
C ALA A 124 -29.86 -2.55 -1.30
N TYR A 125 -30.50 -2.03 -0.25
CA TYR A 125 -30.43 -2.59 1.10
C TYR A 125 -30.94 -4.05 1.15
N SER A 126 -32.06 -4.33 0.47
CA SER A 126 -32.60 -5.68 0.38
C SER A 126 -31.65 -6.64 -0.34
N ALA A 127 -30.96 -6.19 -1.39
CA ALA A 127 -29.98 -6.99 -2.11
C ALA A 127 -28.75 -7.31 -1.24
N ILE A 128 -28.30 -6.39 -0.37
CA ILE A 128 -27.19 -6.63 0.55
C ILE A 128 -27.49 -7.80 1.50
N SER A 129 -28.75 -8.01 1.89
CA SER A 129 -29.13 -9.16 2.72
C SER A 129 -28.89 -10.53 2.07
N GLN A 130 -28.73 -10.57 0.74
CA GLN A 130 -28.38 -11.78 -0.01
C GLN A 130 -26.89 -12.09 0.04
N ILE A 131 -26.05 -11.17 0.53
CA ILE A 131 -24.63 -11.42 0.79
C ILE A 131 -24.52 -12.24 2.07
N LYS A 132 -24.75 -13.55 1.92
CA LYS A 132 -24.66 -14.54 2.99
C LYS A 132 -24.13 -15.85 2.43
N VAL A 133 -23.58 -16.68 3.30
CA VAL A 133 -23.17 -18.04 2.95
C VAL A 133 -24.39 -18.94 3.08
N ASP A 134 -24.80 -19.59 1.99
CA ASP A 134 -25.81 -20.65 2.04
C ASP A 134 -25.18 -21.93 2.60
N ALA A 135 -25.59 -22.33 3.80
CA ALA A 135 -25.14 -23.59 4.42
C ALA A 135 -25.59 -24.79 3.57
N LYS A 136 -24.65 -25.62 3.13
CA LYS A 136 -24.92 -26.86 2.37
C LYS A 136 -24.72 -28.10 3.22
N GLU A 137 -23.72 -28.10 4.09
CA GLU A 137 -23.32 -29.23 4.93
C GLU A 137 -22.94 -28.73 6.31
N GLU A 138 -22.97 -29.62 7.30
CA GLU A 138 -22.54 -29.30 8.66
C GLU A 138 -21.01 -29.24 8.70
N LEU A 139 -20.45 -28.12 9.16
CA LEU A 139 -18.99 -27.95 9.27
C LEU A 139 -18.39 -28.63 10.50
N VAL A 140 -19.24 -29.06 11.43
CA VAL A 140 -18.85 -29.68 12.70
C VAL A 140 -19.70 -30.92 12.88
N VAL A 141 -19.10 -32.08 13.13
CA VAL A 141 -19.85 -33.30 13.43
C VAL A 141 -19.43 -33.79 14.82
N GLN A 142 -20.42 -34.09 15.66
CA GLN A 142 -20.16 -34.68 16.96
C GLN A 142 -19.98 -36.19 16.81
N PHE A 143 -18.79 -36.69 17.10
CA PHE A 143 -18.57 -38.12 17.21
C PHE A 143 -19.05 -38.60 18.58
N ALA A 144 -20.04 -39.49 18.59
CA ALA A 144 -20.40 -40.29 19.76
C ALA A 144 -19.77 -41.68 19.65
N ILE A 145 -19.25 -42.19 20.77
CA ILE A 145 -18.71 -43.55 20.86
C ILE A 145 -19.89 -44.50 21.20
N PRO A 146 -20.01 -45.67 20.55
CA PRO A 146 -21.12 -46.62 20.77
C PRO A 146 -21.23 -47.13 22.22
#